data_AF-A0A6G1S9Q7-F1
#
_entry.id   AF-A0A6G1S9Q7-F1
#
_cell.length_a   1.000
_cell.length_b   1.000
_cell.length_c   1.000
_cell.angle_alpha   90.00
_cell.angle_beta   90.00
_cell.angle_gamma   90.00
#
_symmetry.space_group_name_H-M   'P 1'
#
loop_
_entity.id
_entity.type
_entity.pdbx_description
1 polymer ?
#
loop_
_entity_poly.entity_id
_entity_poly.type
_entity_poly.pdbx_seq_one_letter_code
_entity_poly.pdbx_strand_id
1 'polypeptide(L)'
;LVPWDYTRDKDTIVEISKKFTKLHADYTDVIVAAMKQAVADGTPVNAPIWWLDPTDEAAIIEDSEFLLGESLLSAPVLEEGATTRDVYLPMGKWVDGNTCKKYAGPTTLKDYPAPLDTLPWFYIEGSIADKGACGGTPAP
;
A
#
# COMPACT_ATOMS: atom_id res chain seq x y z
N LEU A 1 13.63 13.85 13.77
CA LEU A 1 13.32 15.14 13.12
C LEU A 1 11.84 15.12 12.81
N VAL A 2 11.11 16.15 13.21
CA VAL A 2 9.71 16.33 12.81
C VAL A 2 9.63 17.04 11.46
N PRO A 3 8.53 16.93 10.69
CA PRO A 3 8.47 17.48 9.33
C PRO A 3 8.84 18.97 9.20
N TRP A 4 8.60 19.76 10.25
CA TRP A 4 8.91 21.19 10.28
C TRP A 4 10.36 21.53 10.68
N ASP A 5 11.17 20.55 11.09
CA ASP A 5 12.60 20.73 11.36
C ASP A 5 13.44 20.77 10.07
N TYR A 6 12.89 20.33 8.94
CA TYR A 6 13.56 20.39 7.65
C TYR A 6 13.63 21.84 7.17
N THR A 7 14.85 22.31 6.94
CA THR A 7 15.12 23.69 6.52
C THR A 7 15.05 23.88 5.01
N ARG A 8 15.37 22.84 4.25
CA ARG A 8 15.23 22.77 2.79
C ARG A 8 13.91 22.08 2.44
N ASP A 9 13.19 22.60 1.46
CA ASP A 9 11.93 22.03 0.95
C ASP A 9 10.86 21.78 2.04
N LYS A 10 10.90 22.59 3.11
CA LYS A 10 10.05 22.48 4.30
C LYS A 10 8.57 22.32 3.96
N ASP A 11 8.05 23.22 3.13
CA ASP A 11 6.62 23.24 2.80
C ASP A 11 6.22 21.97 2.05
N THR A 12 7.04 21.53 1.09
CA THR A 12 6.83 20.25 0.37
C THR A 12 6.82 19.06 1.32
N ILE A 13 7.79 18.98 2.24
CA ILE A 13 7.88 17.88 3.22
C ILE A 13 6.67 17.88 4.16
N VAL A 14 6.23 19.05 4.62
CA VAL A 14 5.06 19.20 5.49
C VAL A 14 3.79 18.74 4.76
N GLU A 15 3.60 19.13 3.50
CA GLU A 15 2.42 18.73 2.73
C GLU A 15 2.40 17.24 2.41
N ILE A 16 3.54 16.65 2.02
CA ILE A 16 3.68 15.19 1.84
C ILE A 16 3.39 14.46 3.16
N SER A 17 3.93 14.95 4.28
CA SER A 17 3.69 14.35 5.61
C SER A 17 2.21 14.40 6.00
N LYS A 18 1.52 15.52 5.74
CA LYS A 18 0.06 15.64 5.95
C LYS A 18 -0.71 14.67 5.06
N LYS A 19 -0.35 14.55 3.77
CA LYS A 19 -0.98 13.61 2.82
C LYS A 19 -0.94 12.18 3.37
N PHE A 20 0.22 11.69 3.80
CA PHE A 20 0.34 10.33 4.32
C PHE A 20 -0.21 10.16 5.75
N THR A 21 -0.17 11.20 6.58
CA THR A 21 -0.87 11.19 7.89
C THR A 21 -2.37 11.05 7.70
N LYS A 22 -2.94 11.76 6.71
CA LYS A 22 -4.34 11.62 6.34
C LYS A 22 -4.63 10.22 5.79
N LEU A 23 -3.79 9.68 4.90
CA LEU A 23 -3.96 8.32 4.40
C LEU A 23 -3.98 7.30 5.55
N HIS A 24 -3.02 7.39 6.48
CA HIS A 24 -3.00 6.53 7.67
C HIS A 24 -4.29 6.68 8.50
N ALA A 25 -4.74 7.92 8.74
CA ALA A 25 -5.97 8.18 9.48
C ALA A 25 -7.20 7.57 8.78
N ASP A 26 -7.29 7.73 7.46
CA ASP A 26 -8.39 7.21 6.65
C ASP A 26 -8.48 5.68 6.75
N TYR A 27 -7.38 4.95 6.97
CA TYR A 27 -7.31 3.48 7.10
C TYR A 27 -7.17 2.96 8.54
N THR A 28 -7.45 3.78 9.56
CA THR A 28 -7.33 3.40 10.98
C THR A 28 -8.18 2.17 11.34
N ASP A 29 -9.36 2.02 10.74
CA ASP A 29 -10.23 0.85 10.91
C ASP A 29 -9.57 -0.46 10.47
N VAL A 30 -8.88 -0.46 9.33
CA VAL A 30 -8.11 -1.61 8.82
C VAL A 30 -6.95 -1.94 9.78
N ILE A 31 -6.22 -0.91 10.23
CA ILE A 31 -5.11 -1.07 11.18
C ILE A 31 -5.61 -1.68 12.49
N VAL A 32 -6.70 -1.16 13.04
CA VAL A 32 -7.29 -1.67 14.29
C VAL A 32 -7.80 -3.10 14.13
N ALA A 33 -8.40 -3.43 12.97
CA ALA A 33 -8.82 -4.79 12.68
C ALA A 33 -7.61 -5.75 12.64
N ALA A 34 -6.52 -5.37 11.96
CA ALA A 34 -5.29 -6.16 11.91
C ALA A 34 -4.67 -6.34 13.30
N MET A 35 -4.65 -5.29 14.14
CA MET A 35 -4.17 -5.40 15.53
C MET A 35 -5.02 -6.35 16.37
N LYS A 36 -6.35 -6.36 16.19
CA LYS A 36 -7.23 -7.31 16.89
C LYS A 36 -6.95 -8.74 16.46
N GLN A 37 -6.74 -8.97 15.16
CA GLN A 37 -6.38 -10.29 14.64
C GLN A 37 -5.06 -10.77 15.25
N ALA A 38 -4.04 -9.91 15.25
CA ALA A 38 -2.73 -10.20 15.84
C ALA A 38 -2.82 -10.63 17.32
N VAL A 39 -3.69 -10.00 18.10
CA VAL A 39 -3.93 -10.39 19.51
C VAL A 39 -4.69 -11.71 19.61
N ALA A 40 -5.59 -12.01 18.67
CA ALA A 40 -6.44 -13.19 18.72
C ALA A 40 -5.71 -14.48 18.33
N ASP A 41 -4.88 -14.46 17.28
CA ASP A 41 -4.27 -15.68 16.72
C ASP A 41 -2.79 -15.55 16.35
N GLY A 42 -2.18 -14.39 16.55
CA GLY A 42 -0.76 -14.15 16.25
C GLY A 42 -0.47 -13.75 14.80
N THR A 43 -1.50 -13.50 13.97
CA THR A 43 -1.30 -12.97 12.61
C THR A 43 -0.56 -11.63 12.64
N PRO A 44 0.52 -11.43 11.85
CA PRO A 44 1.24 -10.16 11.83
C PRO A 44 0.36 -9.00 11.37
N VAL A 45 0.48 -7.83 12.01
CA VAL A 45 -0.18 -6.60 11.51
C VAL A 45 0.43 -6.18 10.18
N ASN A 46 1.75 -6.25 10.07
CA ASN A 46 2.48 -6.07 8.82
C ASN A 46 3.01 -7.44 8.39
N ALA A 47 2.30 -8.09 7.48
CA ALA A 47 2.67 -9.42 7.01
C ALA A 47 3.51 -9.32 5.72
N PRO A 48 4.49 -10.21 5.50
CA PRO A 48 5.13 -10.32 4.20
C PRO A 48 4.12 -10.80 3.15
N ILE A 49 4.30 -10.46 1.88
CA ILE A 49 3.28 -10.72 0.86
C ILE A 49 3.06 -12.22 0.58
N TRP A 50 4.07 -13.08 0.81
CA TRP A 50 3.92 -14.54 0.73
C TRP A 50 2.98 -15.13 1.79
N TRP A 51 2.55 -14.33 2.77
CA TRP A 51 1.56 -14.76 3.76
C TRP A 51 0.22 -15.17 3.12
N LEU A 52 -0.14 -14.59 1.98
CA LEU A 52 -1.37 -14.94 1.24
C LEU A 52 -1.27 -16.30 0.54
N ASP A 53 -0.07 -16.65 0.08
CA ASP A 53 0.22 -17.93 -0.56
C ASP A 53 1.67 -18.33 -0.27
N PRO A 54 1.91 -19.23 0.70
CA PRO A 54 3.24 -19.71 1.03
C PRO A 54 3.91 -20.53 -0.08
N THR A 55 3.21 -20.83 -1.18
CA THR A 55 3.75 -21.55 -2.34
C THR A 55 4.15 -20.62 -3.49
N ASP A 56 3.86 -19.32 -3.39
CA ASP A 56 4.23 -18.32 -4.38
C ASP A 56 5.72 -17.96 -4.27
N GLU A 57 6.53 -18.56 -5.15
CA GLU A 57 7.98 -18.34 -5.20
C GLU A 57 8.36 -16.87 -5.41
N ALA A 58 7.57 -16.10 -6.17
CA ALA A 58 7.83 -14.69 -6.41
C ALA A 58 7.53 -13.85 -5.16
N ALA A 59 6.47 -14.17 -4.44
CA ALA A 59 6.14 -13.53 -3.16
C ALA A 59 7.18 -13.82 -2.07
N ILE A 60 7.80 -15.01 -2.08
CA ILE A 60 8.78 -15.43 -1.07
C ILE A 60 10.08 -14.61 -1.16
N ILE A 61 10.51 -14.29 -2.38
CA ILE A 61 11.76 -13.55 -2.61
C ILE A 61 11.59 -12.03 -2.51
N GLU A 62 10.34 -11.55 -2.49
CA GLU A 62 10.05 -10.13 -2.39
C GLU A 62 10.23 -9.63 -0.94
N ASP A 63 11.15 -8.69 -0.74
CA ASP A 63 11.54 -8.15 0.56
C ASP A 63 11.26 -6.65 0.71
N SER A 64 10.74 -6.01 -0.34
CA SER A 64 10.49 -4.57 -0.42
C SER A 64 8.99 -4.21 -0.43
N GLU A 65 8.13 -5.20 -0.24
CA GLU A 65 6.67 -5.07 -0.21
C GLU A 65 6.08 -5.78 1.01
N PHE A 66 5.01 -5.24 1.56
CA PHE A 66 4.32 -5.85 2.70
C PHE A 66 2.83 -5.58 2.67
N LEU A 67 2.09 -6.42 3.38
CA LEU A 67 0.67 -6.29 3.63
C LEU A 67 0.44 -5.61 4.98
N LEU A 68 -0.57 -4.76 5.05
CA LEU A 68 -1.15 -4.26 6.28
C LEU A 68 -2.48 -5.00 6.51
N GLY A 69 -2.49 -5.87 7.51
CA GLY A 69 -3.45 -6.97 7.59
C GLY A 69 -3.26 -7.92 6.40
N GLU A 70 -4.35 -8.36 5.79
CA GLU A 70 -4.34 -9.26 4.62
C GLU A 70 -4.95 -8.63 3.37
N SER A 71 -5.26 -7.33 3.41
CA SER A 71 -6.09 -6.67 2.41
C SER A 71 -5.51 -5.39 1.79
N LEU A 72 -4.41 -4.86 2.32
CA LEU A 72 -3.77 -3.65 1.83
C LEU A 72 -2.29 -3.95 1.59
N LEU A 73 -1.80 -3.77 0.37
CA LEU A 73 -0.41 -3.94 0.00
C LEU A 73 0.27 -2.58 -0.12
N SER A 74 1.46 -2.45 0.44
CA SER A 74 2.32 -1.28 0.35
C SER A 74 3.67 -1.67 -0.26
N ALA A 75 4.07 -0.94 -1.30
CA ALA A 75 5.32 -1.14 -2.01
C ALA A 75 6.15 0.16 -2.00
N PRO A 76 6.84 0.48 -0.88
CA PRO A 76 7.59 1.73 -0.70
C PRO A 76 8.84 1.83 -1.60
N VAL A 77 9.21 3.03 -2.06
CA VAL A 77 10.49 3.20 -2.77
C VAL A 77 11.65 3.17 -1.76
N LEU A 78 12.60 2.26 -1.97
CA LEU A 78 13.76 2.06 -1.07
C LEU A 78 15.08 2.59 -1.65
N GLU A 79 15.15 2.79 -2.96
CA GLU A 79 16.33 3.28 -3.66
C GLU A 79 16.36 4.81 -3.73
N GLU A 80 17.50 5.42 -3.39
CA GLU A 80 17.66 6.87 -3.44
C GLU A 80 17.51 7.40 -4.87
N GLY A 81 16.64 8.40 -5.05
CA GLY A 81 16.43 9.06 -6.34
C GLY A 81 15.54 8.30 -7.33
N ALA A 82 15.10 7.08 -7.00
CA ALA A 82 14.14 6.36 -7.81
C ALA A 82 12.78 7.07 -7.82
N THR A 83 12.15 7.13 -9.00
CA THR A 83 10.82 7.72 -9.21
C THR A 83 9.83 6.71 -9.80
N THR A 84 10.28 5.48 -9.99
CA THR A 84 9.50 4.32 -10.40
C THR A 84 10.02 3.10 -9.64
N ARG A 85 9.18 2.06 -9.53
CA ARG A 85 9.62 0.74 -9.08
C ARG A 85 8.76 -0.36 -9.70
N ASP A 86 9.28 -1.57 -9.71
CA ASP A 86 8.43 -2.73 -9.97
C ASP A 86 7.56 -3.03 -8.74
N VAL A 87 6.34 -3.51 -8.97
CA VAL A 87 5.43 -3.94 -7.91
C VAL A 87 4.90 -5.34 -8.20
N TYR A 88 5.06 -6.28 -7.27
CA TYR A 88 4.44 -7.59 -7.37
C TYR A 88 3.08 -7.61 -6.68
N LEU A 89 2.06 -8.07 -7.40
CA LEU A 89 0.73 -8.28 -6.85
C LEU A 89 0.50 -9.79 -6.76
N PRO A 90 0.44 -10.38 -5.55
CA PRO A 90 0.19 -11.81 -5.38
C PRO A 90 -1.26 -12.15 -5.74
N MET A 91 -1.67 -13.41 -5.55
CA MET A 91 -3.03 -13.84 -5.87
C MET A 91 -4.10 -12.93 -5.25
N GLY A 92 -5.07 -12.51 -6.07
CA GLY A 92 -6.13 -11.61 -5.62
C GLY A 92 -6.60 -10.64 -6.70
N LYS A 93 -7.69 -9.93 -6.39
CA LYS A 93 -8.18 -8.81 -7.19
C LYS A 93 -7.77 -7.52 -6.51
N TRP A 94 -6.75 -6.87 -7.05
CA TRP A 94 -6.16 -5.68 -6.48
C TRP A 94 -6.71 -4.44 -7.16
N VAL A 95 -6.95 -3.39 -6.37
CA VAL A 95 -7.28 -2.06 -6.85
C VAL A 95 -6.17 -1.13 -6.42
N ASP A 96 -5.63 -0.40 -7.39
CA ASP A 96 -4.63 0.65 -7.15
C ASP A 96 -5.28 1.82 -6.41
N GLY A 97 -4.75 2.13 -5.23
CA GLY A 97 -5.26 3.18 -4.38
C GLY A 97 -5.02 4.61 -4.90
N ASN A 98 -4.11 4.78 -5.87
CA ASN A 98 -3.82 6.05 -6.51
C ASN A 98 -4.62 6.24 -7.81
N THR A 99 -4.73 5.20 -8.63
CA THR A 99 -5.31 5.30 -9.99
C THR A 99 -6.69 4.67 -10.13
N CYS A 100 -7.16 3.92 -9.12
CA CYS A 100 -8.37 3.11 -9.16
C CYS A 100 -8.37 2.01 -10.23
N LYS A 101 -7.23 1.73 -10.85
CA LYS A 101 -7.11 0.65 -11.82
C LYS A 101 -7.14 -0.70 -11.12
N LYS A 102 -7.83 -1.65 -11.73
CA LYS A 102 -7.96 -3.02 -11.23
C LYS A 102 -6.94 -3.94 -11.88
N TYR A 103 -6.40 -4.84 -11.09
CA TYR A 103 -5.43 -5.85 -11.49
C TYR A 103 -5.85 -7.21 -10.94
N ALA A 104 -5.65 -8.26 -11.74
CA ALA A 104 -5.75 -9.64 -11.27
C ALA A 104 -4.33 -10.18 -11.08
N GLY A 105 -3.98 -10.52 -9.84
CA GLY A 105 -2.73 -11.21 -9.52
C GLY A 105 -2.87 -12.73 -9.68
N PRO A 106 -1.75 -13.48 -9.73
CA PRO A 106 -0.38 -12.99 -9.59
C PRO A 106 0.11 -12.23 -10.84
N THR A 107 0.71 -11.04 -10.64
CA THR A 107 1.25 -10.24 -11.75
C THR A 107 2.30 -9.23 -11.26
N THR A 108 3.26 -8.86 -12.10
CA THR A 108 4.22 -7.79 -11.81
C THR A 108 3.87 -6.55 -12.63
N LEU A 109 3.67 -5.42 -11.96
CA LEU A 109 3.60 -4.11 -12.59
C LEU A 109 5.01 -3.59 -12.77
N LYS A 110 5.43 -3.43 -14.03
CA LYS A 110 6.74 -2.89 -14.37
C LYS A 110 6.71 -1.36 -14.37
N ASP A 111 7.78 -0.75 -13.86
CA ASP A 111 8.00 0.70 -13.89
C ASP A 111 6.80 1.53 -13.34
N TYR A 112 6.20 1.07 -12.25
CA TYR A 112 5.08 1.77 -11.63
C TYR A 112 5.53 3.16 -11.12
N PRO A 113 4.83 4.26 -11.48
CA PRO A 113 5.20 5.62 -11.04
C PRO A 113 5.14 5.80 -9.52
N ALA A 114 6.27 6.15 -8.94
CA ALA A 114 6.43 6.39 -7.50
C ALA A 114 7.31 7.63 -7.25
N PRO A 115 6.91 8.83 -7.72
CA PRO A 115 7.60 10.06 -7.37
C PRO A 115 7.54 10.30 -5.85
N LEU A 116 8.32 11.26 -5.34
CA LEU A 116 8.53 11.52 -3.91
C LEU A 116 7.24 11.62 -3.06
N ASP A 117 6.13 12.08 -3.63
CA ASP A 117 4.86 12.26 -2.93
C ASP A 117 3.89 11.08 -3.08
N THR A 118 4.28 10.00 -3.77
CA THR A 118 3.40 8.90 -4.17
C THR A 118 3.92 7.57 -3.64
N LEU A 119 3.11 6.94 -2.79
CA LEU A 119 3.30 5.57 -2.35
C LEU A 119 2.54 4.64 -3.30
N PRO A 120 3.18 3.66 -3.93
CA PRO A 120 2.49 2.54 -4.53
C PRO A 120 1.79 1.72 -3.44
N TRP A 121 0.46 1.74 -3.44
CA TRP A 121 -0.35 0.94 -2.52
C TRP A 121 -1.61 0.45 -3.20
N PHE A 122 -2.05 -0.73 -2.80
CA PHE A 122 -3.14 -1.47 -3.43
C PHE A 122 -4.02 -2.07 -2.35
N TYR A 123 -5.28 -2.32 -2.67
CA TYR A 123 -6.19 -3.00 -1.76
C TYR A 123 -6.99 -4.09 -2.47
N ILE A 124 -7.40 -5.11 -1.73
CA ILE A 124 -8.24 -6.18 -2.27
C ILE A 124 -9.67 -5.66 -2.48
N GLU A 125 -10.21 -5.85 -3.68
CA GLU A 125 -11.58 -5.50 -4.05
C GLU A 125 -12.58 -6.19 -3.11
N GLY A 126 -13.50 -5.41 -2.53
CA GLY A 126 -14.52 -5.90 -1.60
C GLY A 126 -14.03 -6.23 -0.18
N SER A 127 -12.77 -5.97 0.14
CA SER A 127 -12.24 -6.12 1.50
C SER A 127 -12.62 -4.95 2.43
N ILE A 128 -12.26 -5.02 3.71
CA ILE A 128 -12.42 -3.90 4.65
C ILE A 128 -11.65 -2.64 4.21
N ALA A 129 -10.59 -2.80 3.40
CA ALA A 129 -9.85 -1.68 2.83
C ALA A 129 -10.56 -1.05 1.61
N ASP A 130 -11.55 -1.72 1.02
CA ASP A 130 -12.35 -1.17 -0.08
C ASP A 130 -13.41 -0.21 0.45
N LYS A 131 -13.03 1.07 0.59
CA LYS A 131 -13.92 2.14 1.08
C LYS A 131 -14.86 2.68 -0.01
N GLY A 132 -14.91 2.07 -1.19
CA GLY A 132 -15.74 2.53 -2.31
C GLY A 132 -15.31 3.88 -2.90
N ALA A 133 -14.16 4.43 -2.51
CA ALA A 133 -13.64 5.72 -3.00
C ALA A 133 -13.35 5.71 -4.51
N CYS A 134 -13.01 4.55 -5.05
CA CYS A 134 -12.83 4.32 -6.49
C CYS A 134 -14.14 3.98 -7.23
N GLY A 135 -15.29 4.04 -6.55
CA GLY A 135 -16.63 3.84 -7.11
C GLY A 135 -17.26 5.14 -7.58
N GLY A 136 -16.78 5.67 -8.71
CA GLY A 136 -17.37 6.80 -9.39
C GLY A 136 -17.26 6.66 -10.89
N THR A 137 -18.19 5.93 -11.51
CA THR A 137 -18.52 6.20 -12.92
C THR A 137 -19.03 7.65 -12.96
N PRO A 138 -18.47 8.58 -13.76
CA PRO A 138 -19.31 9.69 -14.21
C PRO A 138 -20.42 9.04 -15.03
N ALA A 139 -21.66 9.13 -14.54
CA ALA A 139 -22.81 8.78 -15.38
C ALA A 139 -22.73 9.57 -16.70
N PRO A 140 -23.16 8.99 -17.83
CA PRO A 140 -23.22 9.70 -19.11
C PRO A 140 -24.10 10.95 -19.03
#